data_AF-A0AAV6I9B6-F1
#
_entry.id   AF-A0AAV6I9B6-F1
#
_cell.length_a   1.000
_cell.length_b   1.000
_cell.length_c   1.000
_cell.angle_alpha   90.00
_cell.angle_beta   90.00
_cell.angle_gamma   90.00
#
_symmetry.space_group_name_H-M   'P 1'
#
loop_
_entity.id
_entity.type
_entity.pdbx_description
1 polymer ?
#
loop_
_entity_poly.entity_id
_entity_poly.type
_entity_poly.pdbx_seq_one_letter_code
_entity_poly.pdbx_strand_id
1 'polypeptide(L)'
;MDREQEDMQFLGLFGIYLESYKIIFNFRRTFTKITLALILPLSFIFLSYIEVCEFFLSKIIHAINEIDRVQEGTYRYAKLSGVLSSESTMFHFVNIVYLPFFLGFYLLSTSAVVYTVASIYTGRDVTIRIVMTVVSKIEERLMVTLKCFLLLFCLYTVVVVAVAALVVWCFRIEYVNKVGLVFFFVIVILYTVGFVYMTLVWQLASIISVLEDIKGLKAMTKSRNLIKGKMWIAVVVFFKLNFAMVGIGILFESQFVHTGLFGVVGRLGFGFLCLLFLFMVFLFGFVIQTVIYFVCKSYHHENIDKSSLSDHLEVYLDENVPLTAKDVQP
;
A
#
# COMPACT_ATOMS: atom_id res chain seq x y z
N MET A 1 -18.63 -1.89 -22.13
CA MET A 1 -17.31 -1.24 -22.19
C MET A 1 -16.68 -1.80 -23.45
N ASP A 2 -16.57 -0.99 -24.50
CA ASP A 2 -16.46 -1.50 -25.88
C ASP A 2 -15.00 -1.68 -26.35
N ARG A 3 -14.04 -1.61 -25.43
CA ARG A 3 -12.61 -1.72 -25.76
C ARG A 3 -12.10 -3.09 -25.38
N GLU A 4 -11.57 -3.81 -26.37
CA GLU A 4 -11.08 -5.16 -26.17
C GLU A 4 -9.79 -5.17 -25.34
N GLN A 5 -9.64 -6.23 -24.55
CA GLN A 5 -8.57 -6.42 -23.58
C GLN A 5 -7.19 -6.49 -24.27
N GLU A 6 -7.18 -6.85 -25.55
CA GLU A 6 -6.02 -6.94 -26.45
C GLU A 6 -5.47 -5.56 -26.86
N ASP A 7 -6.29 -4.51 -26.83
CA ASP A 7 -5.87 -3.14 -27.12
C ASP A 7 -5.20 -2.45 -25.93
N MET A 8 -5.24 -3.08 -24.75
CA MET A 8 -4.68 -2.49 -23.53
C MET A 8 -3.16 -2.38 -23.59
N GLN A 9 -2.48 -3.20 -24.40
CA GLN A 9 -1.03 -3.09 -24.62
C GLN A 9 -0.61 -1.73 -25.23
N PHE A 10 -1.48 -1.04 -25.96
CA PHE A 10 -1.15 0.26 -26.56
C PHE A 10 -1.41 1.45 -25.62
N LEU A 11 -1.91 1.20 -24.41
CA LEU A 11 -2.10 2.24 -23.42
C LEU A 11 -0.74 2.76 -22.92
N GLY A 12 -0.45 4.02 -23.28
CA GLY A 12 0.53 4.84 -22.60
C GLY A 12 0.02 5.34 -21.25
N LEU A 13 0.83 6.12 -20.54
CA LEU A 13 0.50 6.68 -19.23
C LEU A 13 -0.87 7.36 -19.20
N PHE A 14 -1.13 8.33 -20.09
CA PHE A 14 -2.41 9.04 -20.11
C PHE A 14 -3.62 8.14 -20.38
N GLY A 15 -3.45 7.13 -21.23
CA GLY A 15 -4.49 6.14 -21.51
C GLY A 15 -4.89 5.38 -20.25
N ILE A 16 -3.92 4.95 -19.45
CA ILE A 16 -4.17 4.22 -18.20
C ILE A 16 -4.98 5.09 -17.22
N TYR A 17 -4.59 6.35 -17.03
CA TYR A 17 -5.34 7.26 -16.15
C TYR A 17 -6.77 7.51 -16.65
N LEU A 18 -6.94 7.72 -17.95
CA LEU A 18 -8.25 7.95 -18.55
C LEU A 18 -9.15 6.72 -18.41
N GLU A 19 -8.60 5.53 -18.64
CA GLU A 19 -9.34 4.27 -18.53
C GLU A 19 -9.76 4.01 -17.07
N SER A 20 -8.84 4.19 -16.12
CA SER A 20 -9.15 4.08 -14.69
C SER A 20 -10.24 5.08 -14.27
N TYR A 21 -10.19 6.32 -14.76
CA TYR A 21 -11.22 7.32 -14.48
C TYR A 21 -12.58 6.92 -15.06
N LYS A 22 -12.63 6.44 -16.31
CA LYS A 22 -13.85 5.95 -16.95
C LYS A 22 -14.49 4.80 -16.18
N ILE A 23 -13.68 3.84 -15.71
CA ILE A 23 -14.16 2.70 -14.92
C ILE A 23 -14.81 3.19 -13.62
N ILE A 24 -14.13 4.07 -12.89
CA ILE A 24 -14.65 4.62 -11.62
C ILE A 24 -15.95 5.40 -11.85
N PHE A 25 -15.98 6.24 -12.89
CA PHE A 25 -17.14 7.08 -13.19
C PHE A 25 -18.36 6.26 -13.60
N ASN A 26 -18.18 5.30 -14.50
CA ASN A 26 -19.26 4.46 -15.02
C ASN A 26 -19.87 3.56 -13.93
N PHE A 27 -19.05 3.06 -13.00
CA PHE A 27 -19.48 2.17 -11.93
C PHE A 27 -19.49 2.83 -10.54
N ARG A 28 -19.69 4.15 -10.50
CA ARG A 28 -19.62 4.96 -9.28
C ARG A 28 -20.46 4.43 -8.12
N ARG A 29 -21.64 3.86 -8.38
CA ARG A 29 -22.54 3.33 -7.34
C ARG A 29 -21.89 2.18 -6.57
N THR A 30 -21.25 1.25 -7.27
CA THR A 30 -20.57 0.10 -6.67
C THR A 30 -19.31 0.55 -5.96
N PHE A 31 -18.49 1.38 -6.61
CA PHE A 31 -17.28 1.92 -6.00
C PHE A 31 -17.57 2.78 -4.77
N THR A 32 -18.67 3.53 -4.73
CA THR A 32 -19.04 4.31 -3.53
C THR A 32 -19.30 3.40 -2.34
N LYS A 33 -20.00 2.27 -2.54
CA LYS A 33 -20.27 1.30 -1.45
C LYS A 33 -18.97 0.66 -0.94
N ILE A 34 -18.08 0.24 -1.85
CA ILE A 34 -16.77 -0.33 -1.50
C ILE A 34 -15.90 0.71 -0.79
N THR A 35 -15.92 1.94 -1.27
CA THR A 35 -15.18 3.05 -0.68
C THR A 35 -15.65 3.29 0.75
N LEU A 36 -16.97 3.38 0.96
CA LEU A 36 -17.53 3.59 2.29
C LEU A 36 -17.20 2.44 3.26
N ALA A 37 -17.19 1.19 2.77
CA ALA A 37 -17.02 0.01 3.60
C ALA A 37 -15.55 -0.30 3.94
N LEU A 38 -14.60 -0.06 3.03
CA LEU A 38 -13.21 -0.53 3.16
C LEU A 38 -12.18 0.60 3.02
N ILE A 39 -12.30 1.43 1.99
CA ILE A 39 -11.30 2.47 1.69
C ILE A 39 -11.39 3.65 2.67
N LEU A 40 -12.60 3.97 3.12
CA LEU A 40 -12.85 5.01 4.12
C LEU A 40 -12.23 4.65 5.47
N PRO A 41 -12.46 3.44 6.04
CA PRO A 41 -11.70 2.97 7.20
C PRO A 41 -10.18 3.01 6.98
N LEU A 42 -9.69 2.51 5.84
CA LEU A 42 -8.25 2.55 5.51
C LEU A 42 -7.68 3.98 5.54
N SER A 43 -8.43 4.94 5.01
CA SER A 43 -8.03 6.35 4.98
C SER A 43 -8.02 6.96 6.39
N PHE A 44 -8.99 6.61 7.23
CA PHE A 44 -9.02 7.04 8.63
C PHE A 44 -7.84 6.46 9.42
N ILE A 45 -7.54 5.17 9.22
CA ILE A 45 -6.39 4.48 9.81
C ILE A 45 -5.09 5.23 9.41
N PHE A 46 -4.91 5.53 8.13
CA PHE A 46 -3.75 6.29 7.64
C PHE A 46 -3.60 7.67 8.28
N LEU A 47 -4.66 8.47 8.35
CA LEU A 47 -4.61 9.81 8.97
C LEU A 47 -4.37 9.73 10.48
N SER A 48 -5.03 8.80 11.17
CA SER A 48 -4.83 8.61 12.62
C SER A 48 -3.39 8.24 12.96
N TYR A 49 -2.74 7.47 12.09
CA TYR A 49 -1.34 7.11 12.26
C TYR A 49 -0.40 8.28 12.10
N ILE A 50 -0.70 9.21 11.19
CA ILE A 50 0.06 10.46 11.07
C ILE A 50 0.04 11.22 12.40
N GLU A 51 -1.14 11.39 13.02
CA GLU A 51 -1.24 12.08 14.32
C GLU A 51 -0.46 11.35 15.42
N VAL A 52 -0.57 10.02 15.46
CA VAL A 52 0.14 9.19 16.43
C VAL A 52 1.65 9.30 16.22
N CYS A 53 2.11 9.27 14.97
CA CYS A 53 3.51 9.47 14.61
C CYS A 53 4.00 10.85 15.06
N GLU A 54 3.28 11.92 14.73
CA GLU A 54 3.64 13.28 15.11
C GLU A 54 3.73 13.43 16.63
N PHE A 55 2.77 12.88 17.38
CA PHE A 55 2.76 12.91 18.84
C PHE A 55 4.01 12.25 19.46
N PHE A 56 4.34 11.02 19.03
CA PHE A 56 5.51 10.32 19.55
C PHE A 56 6.82 10.95 19.06
N LEU A 57 6.90 11.35 17.80
CA LEU A 57 8.10 11.99 17.23
C LEU A 57 8.38 13.32 17.91
N SER A 58 7.37 14.14 18.19
CA SER A 58 7.52 15.41 18.91
C SER A 58 8.13 15.19 20.30
N LYS A 59 7.65 14.20 21.05
CA LYS A 59 8.22 13.83 22.35
C LYS A 59 9.65 13.31 22.26
N ILE A 60 9.91 12.40 21.31
CA ILE A 60 11.23 11.80 21.09
C ILE A 60 12.25 12.90 20.72
N ILE A 61 11.89 13.77 19.78
CA ILE A 61 12.75 14.88 19.33
C ILE A 61 13.00 15.86 20.48
N HIS A 62 11.97 16.20 21.27
CA HIS A 62 12.14 17.05 22.45
C HIS A 62 13.11 16.42 23.46
N ALA A 63 12.96 15.12 23.76
CA ALA A 63 13.85 14.41 24.67
C ALA A 63 15.30 14.37 24.14
N ILE A 64 15.49 14.12 22.84
CA ILE A 64 16.82 14.15 22.19
C ILE A 64 17.47 15.53 22.33
N ASN A 65 16.72 16.59 22.01
CA ASN A 65 17.22 17.98 22.05
C ASN A 65 17.59 18.42 23.47
N GLU A 66 16.88 17.93 24.49
CA GLU A 66 17.24 18.20 25.88
C GLU A 66 18.43 17.36 26.36
N ILE A 67 18.56 16.10 25.91
CA ILE A 67 19.72 15.26 26.22
C ILE A 67 21.01 15.90 25.70
N ASP A 68 20.99 16.42 24.47
CA ASP A 68 22.16 17.05 23.83
C ASP A 68 22.69 18.27 24.60
N ARG A 69 21.85 18.87 25.46
CA ARG A 69 22.19 20.03 26.29
C ARG A 69 22.66 19.67 27.70
N VAL A 70 22.61 18.40 28.08
CA VAL A 70 22.88 17.93 29.45
C VAL A 70 24.14 17.08 29.48
N GLN A 71 24.99 17.32 30.47
CA GLN A 71 26.23 16.55 30.61
C GLN A 71 25.96 15.09 30.98
N GLU A 72 26.63 14.19 30.25
CA GLU A 72 26.61 12.74 30.48
C GLU A 72 27.00 12.40 31.93
N GLY A 73 26.29 11.43 32.52
CA GLY A 73 26.53 10.97 33.90
C GLY A 73 25.74 11.70 34.99
N THR A 74 24.94 12.72 34.65
CA THR A 74 24.04 13.39 35.61
C THR A 74 22.73 12.60 35.83
N TYR A 75 22.09 12.75 37.00
CA TYR A 75 20.75 12.19 37.25
C TYR A 75 19.71 12.64 36.22
N ARG A 76 19.81 13.89 35.74
CA ARG A 76 18.93 14.44 34.70
C ARG A 76 19.12 13.73 33.36
N TYR A 77 20.36 13.40 32.99
CA TYR A 77 20.65 12.60 31.79
C TYR A 77 20.03 11.20 31.88
N ALA A 78 20.21 10.50 33.01
CA ALA A 78 19.64 9.16 33.22
C ALA A 78 18.11 9.15 33.19
N LYS A 79 17.47 10.21 33.72
CA LYS A 79 16.01 10.37 33.67
C LYS A 79 15.52 10.59 32.23
N LEU A 80 16.17 11.47 31.47
CA LEU A 80 15.78 11.76 30.08
C LEU A 80 16.02 10.58 29.14
N SER A 81 17.13 9.86 29.28
CA SER A 81 17.40 8.66 28.49
C SER A 81 16.39 7.54 28.80
N GLY A 82 15.93 7.44 30.05
CA GLY A 82 14.82 6.57 30.44
C GLY A 82 13.51 6.95 29.74
N VAL A 83 13.15 8.24 29.70
CA VAL A 83 11.97 8.72 28.98
C VAL A 83 12.09 8.46 27.48
N LEU A 84 13.24 8.75 26.87
CA LEU A 84 13.50 8.51 25.44
C LEU A 84 13.35 7.02 25.10
N SER A 85 13.94 6.14 25.91
CA SER A 85 13.83 4.69 25.74
C SER A 85 12.38 4.21 25.87
N SER A 86 11.65 4.71 26.87
CA SER A 86 10.24 4.36 27.10
C SER A 86 9.33 4.82 25.95
N GLU A 87 9.44 6.08 25.52
CA GLU A 87 8.62 6.65 24.44
C GLU A 87 8.98 5.99 23.09
N SER A 88 10.26 5.71 22.82
CA SER A 88 10.70 4.95 21.65
C SER A 88 10.15 3.52 21.65
N THR A 89 10.20 2.83 22.80
CA THR A 89 9.63 1.48 22.95
C THR A 89 8.12 1.48 22.70
N MET A 90 7.41 2.46 23.24
CA MET A 90 5.97 2.62 23.01
C MET A 90 5.66 2.92 21.54
N PHE A 91 6.44 3.79 20.91
CA PHE A 91 6.31 4.08 19.48
C PHE A 91 6.50 2.81 18.63
N HIS A 92 7.53 2.02 18.89
CA HIS A 92 7.76 0.75 18.18
C HIS A 92 6.62 -0.25 18.42
N PHE A 93 6.11 -0.36 19.64
CA PHE A 93 4.96 -1.22 19.94
C PHE A 93 3.71 -0.81 19.13
N VAL A 94 3.41 0.50 19.10
CA VAL A 94 2.30 1.04 18.31
C VAL A 94 2.47 0.71 16.82
N ASN A 95 3.69 0.85 16.28
CA ASN A 95 4.00 0.47 14.91
C ASN A 95 3.76 -1.02 14.62
N ILE A 96 4.19 -1.90 15.54
CA ILE A 96 4.01 -3.36 15.41
C ILE A 96 2.53 -3.75 15.36
N VAL A 97 1.68 -3.05 16.12
CA VAL A 97 0.23 -3.30 16.13
C VAL A 97 -0.46 -2.66 14.93
N TYR A 98 -0.07 -1.43 14.57
CA TYR A 98 -0.69 -0.66 13.52
C TYR A 98 -0.42 -1.23 12.12
N LEU A 99 0.83 -1.60 11.83
CA LEU A 99 1.26 -2.07 10.51
C LEU A 99 0.43 -3.27 9.98
N PRO A 100 0.19 -4.36 10.73
CA PRO A 100 -0.63 -5.47 10.25
C PRO A 100 -2.09 -5.07 10.05
N PHE A 101 -2.64 -4.17 10.88
CA PHE A 101 -4.01 -3.67 10.73
C PHE A 101 -4.16 -2.85 9.45
N PHE A 102 -3.23 -1.91 9.20
CA PHE A 102 -3.18 -1.13 7.97
C PHE A 102 -3.01 -2.02 6.73
N LEU A 103 -2.07 -2.97 6.77
CA LEU A 103 -1.84 -3.90 5.67
C LEU A 103 -3.05 -4.81 5.41
N GLY A 104 -3.74 -5.25 6.46
CA GLY A 104 -4.98 -6.01 6.35
C GLY A 104 -6.05 -5.24 5.58
N PHE A 105 -6.37 -4.01 6.02
CA PHE A 105 -7.34 -3.16 5.32
C PHE A 105 -6.91 -2.77 3.90
N TYR A 106 -5.60 -2.56 3.67
CA TYR A 106 -5.05 -2.29 2.35
C TYR A 106 -5.28 -3.47 1.40
N LEU A 107 -5.01 -4.71 1.85
CA LEU A 107 -5.19 -5.92 1.06
C LEU A 107 -6.67 -6.21 0.80
N LEU A 108 -7.54 -6.06 1.80
CA LEU A 108 -9.00 -6.20 1.65
C LEU A 108 -9.56 -5.18 0.65
N SER A 109 -9.09 -3.94 0.71
CA SER A 109 -9.47 -2.90 -0.25
C SER A 109 -8.98 -3.22 -1.66
N THR A 110 -7.74 -3.69 -1.78
CA THR A 110 -7.15 -4.10 -3.06
C THR A 110 -7.98 -5.23 -3.68
N SER A 111 -8.27 -6.29 -2.94
CA SER A 111 -9.03 -7.42 -3.47
C SER A 111 -10.47 -7.05 -3.85
N ALA A 112 -11.14 -6.23 -3.05
CA ALA A 112 -12.49 -5.76 -3.36
C ALA A 112 -12.54 -4.95 -4.67
N VAL A 113 -11.59 -4.03 -4.86
CA VAL A 113 -11.48 -3.22 -6.08
C VAL A 113 -11.10 -4.07 -7.27
N VAL A 114 -10.09 -4.93 -7.14
CA VAL A 114 -9.60 -5.82 -8.20
C VAL A 114 -10.70 -6.77 -8.68
N TYR A 115 -11.41 -7.41 -7.74
CA TYR A 115 -12.54 -8.29 -8.06
C TYR A 115 -13.65 -7.52 -8.79
N THR A 116 -14.01 -6.33 -8.29
CA THR A 116 -15.04 -5.49 -8.91
C THR A 116 -14.67 -5.08 -10.33
N VAL A 117 -13.42 -4.65 -10.54
CA VAL A 117 -12.92 -4.31 -11.88
C VAL A 117 -12.97 -5.55 -12.78
N ALA A 118 -12.48 -6.70 -12.31
CA ALA A 118 -12.53 -7.95 -13.08
C ALA A 118 -13.96 -8.36 -13.46
N SER A 119 -14.91 -8.28 -12.54
CA SER A 119 -16.33 -8.54 -12.81
C SER A 119 -16.94 -7.58 -13.83
N ILE A 120 -16.54 -6.31 -13.79
CA ILE A 120 -16.95 -5.30 -14.79
C ILE A 120 -16.44 -5.69 -16.19
N TYR A 121 -15.19 -6.16 -16.30
CA TYR A 121 -14.62 -6.61 -17.57
C TYR A 121 -15.28 -7.89 -18.10
N THR A 122 -15.78 -8.76 -17.22
CA THR A 122 -16.51 -9.98 -17.60
C THR A 122 -18.03 -9.78 -17.75
N GLY A 123 -18.54 -8.58 -17.48
CA GLY A 123 -19.96 -8.24 -17.62
C GLY A 123 -20.88 -8.84 -16.54
N ARG A 124 -20.34 -9.22 -15.38
CA ARG A 124 -21.10 -9.80 -14.25
C ARG A 124 -21.67 -8.71 -13.33
N ASP A 125 -22.81 -9.01 -12.71
CA ASP A 125 -23.42 -8.15 -11.70
C ASP A 125 -22.63 -8.16 -10.38
N VAL A 126 -22.15 -6.99 -9.97
CA VAL A 126 -21.34 -6.84 -8.76
C VAL A 126 -22.20 -6.37 -7.59
N THR A 127 -22.44 -7.26 -6.62
CA THR A 127 -23.08 -6.91 -5.35
C THR A 127 -22.04 -6.86 -4.22
N ILE A 128 -22.06 -5.81 -3.39
CA ILE A 128 -21.10 -5.65 -2.28
C ILE A 128 -21.05 -6.85 -1.32
N ARG A 129 -22.18 -7.53 -1.11
CA ARG A 129 -22.25 -8.73 -0.27
C ARG A 129 -21.36 -9.86 -0.83
N ILE A 130 -21.43 -10.09 -2.14
CA ILE A 130 -20.60 -11.07 -2.85
C ILE A 130 -19.13 -10.65 -2.73
N VAL A 131 -18.82 -9.38 -2.99
CA VAL A 131 -17.46 -8.85 -2.87
C VAL A 131 -16.90 -9.11 -1.47
N MET A 132 -17.63 -8.79 -0.41
CA MET A 132 -17.15 -8.98 0.97
C MET A 132 -16.93 -10.45 1.33
N THR A 133 -17.81 -11.36 0.91
CA THR A 133 -17.64 -12.81 1.17
C THR A 133 -16.43 -13.37 0.42
N VAL A 134 -16.29 -13.02 -0.86
CA VAL A 134 -15.15 -13.44 -1.69
C VAL A 134 -13.84 -12.86 -1.15
N VAL A 135 -13.86 -11.60 -0.73
CA VAL A 135 -12.69 -10.90 -0.15
C VAL A 135 -12.22 -11.53 1.14
N SER A 136 -13.11 -11.89 2.07
CA SER A 136 -12.73 -12.63 3.29
C SER A 136 -12.15 -14.00 2.94
N LYS A 137 -12.68 -14.71 1.95
CA LYS A 137 -12.11 -16.01 1.55
C LYS A 137 -10.72 -15.89 0.89
N ILE A 138 -10.47 -14.81 0.16
CA ILE A 138 -9.18 -14.56 -0.50
C ILE A 138 -8.14 -14.01 0.48
N GLU A 139 -8.56 -13.56 1.67
CA GLU A 139 -7.67 -12.97 2.67
C GLU A 139 -6.55 -13.91 3.09
N GLU A 140 -6.83 -15.21 3.24
CA GLU A 140 -5.81 -16.20 3.60
C GLU A 140 -4.71 -16.29 2.53
N ARG A 141 -5.09 -16.25 1.25
CA ARG A 141 -4.15 -16.31 0.12
C ARG A 141 -3.29 -15.06 0.07
N LEU A 142 -3.89 -13.90 0.26
CA LEU A 142 -3.19 -12.62 0.35
C LEU A 142 -2.26 -12.55 1.56
N MET A 143 -2.67 -13.13 2.70
CA MET A 143 -1.83 -13.22 3.89
C MET A 143 -0.58 -14.09 3.66
N VAL A 144 -0.68 -15.16 2.85
CA VAL A 144 0.50 -15.96 2.46
C VAL A 144 1.45 -15.12 1.59
N THR A 145 0.93 -14.41 0.59
CA THR A 145 1.72 -13.52 -0.27
C THR A 145 2.35 -12.37 0.53
N LEU A 146 1.62 -11.81 1.49
CA LEU A 146 2.10 -10.79 2.41
C LEU A 146 3.24 -11.30 3.30
N LYS A 147 3.07 -12.45 3.97
CA LYS A 147 4.13 -13.04 4.81
C LYS A 147 5.39 -13.32 4.01
N CYS A 148 5.24 -13.82 2.79
CA CYS A 148 6.34 -14.03 1.87
C CYS A 148 7.06 -12.72 1.51
N PHE A 149 6.31 -11.68 1.18
CA PHE A 149 6.87 -10.35 0.94
C PHE A 149 7.59 -9.79 2.17
N LEU A 150 6.97 -9.84 3.35
CA LEU A 150 7.57 -9.36 4.60
C LEU A 150 8.89 -10.09 4.91
N LEU A 151 8.95 -11.41 4.68
CA LEU A 151 10.16 -12.20 4.86
C LEU A 151 11.27 -11.77 3.87
N LEU A 152 10.94 -11.62 2.59
CA LEU A 152 11.90 -11.16 1.58
C LEU A 152 12.38 -9.73 1.85
N PHE A 153 11.48 -8.85 2.29
CA PHE A 153 11.78 -7.47 2.63
C PHE A 153 12.66 -7.36 3.88
N CYS A 154 12.40 -8.21 4.88
CA CYS A 154 13.25 -8.33 6.07
C CYS A 154 14.66 -8.78 5.69
N LEU A 155 14.79 -9.84 4.89
CA LEU A 155 16.09 -10.31 4.39
C LEU A 155 16.85 -9.22 3.62
N TYR A 156 16.16 -8.52 2.71
CA TYR A 156 16.73 -7.41 1.97
C TYR A 156 17.26 -6.31 2.90
N THR A 157 16.46 -5.91 3.89
CA THR A 157 16.83 -4.88 4.86
C THR A 157 18.02 -5.31 5.72
N VAL A 158 18.04 -6.55 6.21
CA VAL A 158 19.15 -7.10 7.00
C VAL A 158 20.45 -7.10 6.20
N VAL A 159 20.41 -7.50 4.92
CA VAL A 159 21.58 -7.48 4.04
C VAL A 159 22.09 -6.05 3.84
N VAL A 160 21.21 -5.11 3.54
CA VAL A 160 21.61 -3.70 3.33
C VAL A 160 22.20 -3.10 4.60
N VAL A 161 21.59 -3.35 5.77
CA VAL A 161 22.10 -2.88 7.07
C VAL A 161 23.44 -3.52 7.40
N ALA A 162 23.62 -4.81 7.14
CA ALA A 162 24.91 -5.48 7.33
C ALA A 162 25.99 -4.88 6.44
N VAL A 163 25.70 -4.64 5.16
CA VAL A 163 26.63 -3.97 4.23
C VAL A 163 26.94 -2.55 4.71
N ALA A 164 25.94 -1.79 5.15
CA ALA A 164 26.14 -0.44 5.67
C ALA A 164 27.03 -0.45 6.93
N ALA A 165 26.80 -1.39 7.85
CA ALA A 165 27.61 -1.55 9.05
C ALA A 165 29.07 -1.93 8.73
N LEU A 166 29.29 -2.83 7.76
CA LEU A 166 30.62 -3.19 7.27
C LEU A 166 31.34 -1.98 6.67
N VAL A 167 30.64 -1.20 5.84
CA VAL A 167 31.17 0.03 5.25
C VAL A 167 31.58 1.02 6.35
N VAL A 168 30.72 1.27 7.33
CA VAL A 168 31.03 2.14 8.48
C VAL A 168 32.23 1.62 9.28
N TRP A 169 32.32 0.30 9.49
CA TRP A 169 33.44 -0.33 10.19
C TRP A 169 34.77 -0.12 9.43
N CYS A 170 34.78 -0.36 8.11
CA CYS A 170 35.96 -0.18 7.27
C CYS A 170 36.46 1.28 7.25
N PHE A 171 35.55 2.26 7.15
CA PHE A 171 35.91 3.68 7.12
C PHE A 171 36.23 4.28 8.51
N ARG A 172 36.03 3.52 9.59
CA ARG A 172 36.41 3.94 10.94
C ARG A 172 37.94 3.94 11.16
N ILE A 173 38.70 3.33 10.23
CA ILE A 173 40.14 3.07 10.38
C ILE A 173 41.01 4.21 9.79
N GLU A 174 40.53 4.96 8.79
CA GLU A 174 41.27 6.09 8.22
C GLU A 174 40.32 7.25 7.87
N TYR A 175 40.68 8.43 8.34
CA TYR A 175 39.97 9.69 8.18
C TYR A 175 39.52 9.96 6.74
N VAL A 176 38.23 9.85 6.41
CA VAL A 176 37.68 10.45 5.19
C VAL A 176 36.24 10.93 5.36
N ASN A 177 36.08 12.18 5.80
CA ASN A 177 34.76 12.84 5.96
C ASN A 177 33.98 13.04 4.64
N LYS A 178 34.56 12.72 3.48
CA LYS A 178 33.91 12.85 2.16
C LYS A 178 33.62 11.52 1.48
N VAL A 179 34.55 10.57 1.51
CA VAL A 179 34.38 9.27 0.82
C VAL A 179 33.33 8.40 1.53
N GLY A 180 33.37 8.32 2.86
CA GLY A 180 32.36 7.58 3.62
C GLY A 180 30.94 8.14 3.42
N LEU A 181 30.82 9.47 3.31
CA LEU A 181 29.55 10.15 3.03
C LEU A 181 29.03 9.80 1.61
N VAL A 182 29.88 9.75 0.59
CA VAL A 182 29.50 9.30 -0.75
C VAL A 182 29.00 7.85 -0.72
N PHE A 183 29.71 6.94 -0.06
CA PHE A 183 29.26 5.54 0.09
C PHE A 183 27.92 5.43 0.82
N PHE A 184 27.72 6.22 1.87
CA PHE A 184 26.44 6.29 2.57
C PHE A 184 25.30 6.69 1.63
N PHE A 185 25.47 7.75 0.83
CA PHE A 185 24.46 8.15 -0.16
C PHE A 185 24.20 7.06 -1.20
N VAL A 186 25.24 6.36 -1.68
CA VAL A 186 25.09 5.24 -2.62
C VAL A 186 24.26 4.11 -2.02
N ILE A 187 24.53 3.74 -0.76
CA ILE A 187 23.77 2.71 -0.05
C ILE A 187 22.30 3.13 0.12
N VAL A 188 22.06 4.39 0.51
CA VAL A 188 20.69 4.92 0.66
C VAL A 188 19.95 4.87 -0.67
N ILE A 189 20.58 5.29 -1.77
CA ILE A 189 19.98 5.21 -3.11
C ILE A 189 19.66 3.77 -3.48
N LEU A 190 20.59 2.84 -3.27
CA LEU A 190 20.38 1.42 -3.56
C LEU A 190 19.27 0.82 -2.71
N TYR A 191 19.18 1.20 -1.44
CA TYR A 191 18.10 0.84 -0.53
C TYR A 191 16.74 1.35 -1.05
N THR A 192 16.65 2.63 -1.41
CA THR A 192 15.42 3.24 -1.91
C THR A 192 14.97 2.59 -3.23
N VAL A 193 15.89 2.35 -4.17
CA VAL A 193 15.57 1.71 -5.44
C VAL A 193 15.04 0.28 -5.23
N GLY A 194 15.70 -0.52 -4.38
CA GLY A 194 15.25 -1.86 -4.09
C GLY A 194 13.92 -1.87 -3.32
N PHE A 195 13.72 -0.94 -2.38
CA PHE A 195 12.45 -0.76 -1.68
C PHE A 195 11.29 -0.49 -2.66
N VAL A 196 11.44 0.49 -3.54
CA VAL A 196 10.43 0.85 -4.54
C VAL A 196 10.12 -0.35 -5.45
N TYR A 197 11.16 -1.05 -5.92
CA TYR A 197 11.00 -2.23 -6.77
C TYR A 197 10.24 -3.36 -6.05
N MET A 198 10.63 -3.69 -4.81
CA MET A 198 9.98 -4.75 -4.03
C MET A 198 8.52 -4.42 -3.75
N THR A 199 8.19 -3.17 -3.42
CA THR A 199 6.80 -2.73 -3.21
C THR A 199 5.97 -2.81 -4.50
N LEU A 200 6.52 -2.40 -5.64
CA LEU A 200 5.84 -2.52 -6.94
C LEU A 200 5.53 -3.97 -7.30
N VAL A 201 6.50 -4.86 -7.12
CA VAL A 201 6.32 -6.30 -7.36
C VAL A 201 5.26 -6.87 -6.41
N TRP A 202 5.30 -6.49 -5.12
CA TRP A 202 4.30 -6.94 -4.15
C TRP A 202 2.88 -6.45 -4.45
N GLN A 203 2.71 -5.17 -4.80
CA GLN A 203 1.40 -4.62 -5.18
C GLN A 203 0.81 -5.39 -6.37
N LEU A 204 1.63 -5.68 -7.38
CA LEU A 204 1.21 -6.46 -8.54
C LEU A 204 0.97 -7.94 -8.19
N ALA A 205 1.79 -8.53 -7.31
CA ALA A 205 1.60 -9.90 -6.84
C ALA A 205 0.30 -10.07 -6.05
N SER A 206 -0.10 -9.07 -5.26
CA SER A 206 -1.39 -9.06 -4.57
C SER A 206 -2.55 -9.09 -5.55
N ILE A 207 -2.45 -8.34 -6.66
CA ILE A 207 -3.47 -8.36 -7.74
C ILE A 207 -3.51 -9.74 -8.42
N ILE A 208 -2.34 -10.30 -8.77
CA ILE A 208 -2.24 -11.65 -9.35
C ILE A 208 -2.84 -12.69 -8.41
N SER A 209 -2.56 -12.60 -7.11
CA SER A 209 -3.08 -13.55 -6.11
C SER A 209 -4.59 -13.49 -5.91
N VAL A 210 -5.23 -12.39 -6.32
CA VAL A 210 -6.69 -12.23 -6.32
C VAL A 210 -7.29 -12.76 -7.62
N LEU A 211 -6.64 -12.49 -8.76
CA LEU A 211 -7.16 -12.81 -10.08
C LEU A 211 -6.79 -14.21 -10.58
N GLU A 212 -5.75 -14.82 -10.02
CA GLU A 212 -5.23 -16.11 -10.43
C GLU A 212 -5.05 -17.02 -9.20
N ASP A 213 -5.16 -18.34 -9.39
CA ASP A 213 -4.98 -19.33 -8.33
C ASP A 213 -3.48 -19.56 -7.97
N ILE A 214 -2.75 -18.45 -7.77
CA ILE A 214 -1.31 -18.45 -7.50
C ILE A 214 -1.04 -17.62 -6.24
N LYS A 215 -0.32 -18.21 -5.26
CA LYS A 215 -0.02 -17.58 -3.97
C LYS A 215 1.47 -17.54 -3.66
N GLY A 216 1.89 -16.63 -2.76
CA GLY A 216 3.24 -16.60 -2.18
C GLY A 216 4.34 -16.28 -3.18
N LEU A 217 5.46 -17.01 -3.09
CA LEU A 217 6.65 -16.82 -3.94
C LEU A 217 6.37 -16.96 -5.44
N LYS A 218 5.41 -17.83 -5.82
CA LYS A 218 5.03 -18.02 -7.22
C LYS A 218 4.38 -16.75 -7.79
N ALA A 219 3.50 -16.10 -7.03
CA ALA A 219 2.88 -14.82 -7.40
C ALA A 219 3.91 -13.68 -7.49
N MET A 220 4.88 -13.64 -6.56
CA MET A 220 5.99 -12.68 -6.59
C MET A 220 6.91 -12.88 -7.81
N THR A 221 7.18 -14.12 -8.18
CA THR A 221 8.00 -14.43 -9.37
C THR A 221 7.26 -14.06 -10.65
N LYS A 222 5.95 -14.33 -10.71
CA LYS A 222 5.11 -14.00 -11.86
C LYS A 222 4.97 -12.47 -12.03
N SER A 223 4.67 -11.73 -10.97
CA SER A 223 4.62 -10.25 -11.01
C SER A 223 5.94 -9.64 -11.46
N ARG A 224 7.08 -10.16 -10.98
CA ARG A 224 8.41 -9.75 -11.45
C ARG A 224 8.60 -9.96 -12.95
N ASN A 225 8.06 -11.03 -13.53
CA ASN A 225 8.18 -11.27 -14.97
C ASN A 225 7.22 -10.39 -15.76
N LEU A 226 5.99 -10.19 -15.28
CA LEU A 226 4.98 -9.34 -15.93
C LEU A 226 5.37 -7.86 -15.97
N ILE A 227 5.98 -7.34 -14.91
CA ILE A 227 6.35 -5.92 -14.86
C ILE A 227 7.54 -5.57 -15.79
N LYS A 228 8.30 -6.57 -16.25
CA LYS A 228 9.39 -6.37 -17.22
C LYS A 228 8.80 -5.87 -18.54
N GLY A 229 9.38 -4.80 -19.08
CA GLY A 229 8.93 -4.14 -20.32
C GLY A 229 8.14 -2.86 -20.08
N LYS A 230 7.31 -2.78 -19.03
CA LYS A 230 6.52 -1.58 -18.70
C LYS A 230 6.77 -1.02 -17.29
N MET A 231 7.88 -1.40 -16.68
CA MET A 231 8.27 -0.97 -15.34
C MET A 231 8.27 0.56 -15.17
N TRP A 232 8.71 1.32 -16.17
CA TRP A 232 8.70 2.79 -16.12
C TRP A 232 7.32 3.37 -15.83
N ILE A 233 6.27 2.82 -16.45
CA ILE A 233 4.89 3.28 -16.25
C ILE A 233 4.46 3.05 -14.80
N ALA A 234 4.73 1.85 -14.26
CA ALA A 234 4.42 1.50 -12.89
C ALA A 234 5.19 2.38 -11.89
N VAL A 235 6.47 2.67 -12.14
CA VAL A 235 7.31 3.54 -11.33
C VAL A 235 6.77 4.98 -11.30
N VAL A 236 6.43 5.56 -12.46
CA VAL A 236 5.86 6.92 -12.54
C VAL A 236 4.54 7.01 -11.77
N VAL A 237 3.66 6.03 -11.93
CA VAL A 237 2.38 5.98 -11.21
C VAL A 237 2.60 5.86 -9.70
N PHE A 238 3.50 4.97 -9.28
CA PHE A 238 3.84 4.78 -7.88
C PHE A 238 4.33 6.08 -7.24
N PHE A 239 5.30 6.76 -7.86
CA PHE A 239 5.79 8.03 -7.33
C PHE A 239 4.68 9.08 -7.27
N LYS A 240 3.82 9.20 -8.29
CA LYS A 240 2.71 10.17 -8.27
C LYS A 240 1.70 9.90 -7.14
N LEU A 241 1.30 8.66 -6.94
CA LEU A 241 0.36 8.29 -5.88
C LEU A 241 0.97 8.50 -4.50
N ASN A 242 2.23 8.11 -4.30
CA ASN A 242 2.92 8.34 -3.02
C ASN A 242 3.14 9.83 -2.74
N PHE A 243 3.50 10.63 -3.75
CA PHE A 243 3.67 12.07 -3.59
C PHE A 243 2.34 12.74 -3.22
N ALA A 244 1.22 12.29 -3.79
CA ALA A 244 -0.11 12.74 -3.40
C ALA A 244 -0.42 12.38 -1.94
N MET A 245 -0.16 11.14 -1.51
CA MET A 245 -0.37 10.73 -0.11
C MET A 245 0.48 11.54 0.87
N VAL A 246 1.76 11.75 0.56
CA VAL A 246 2.68 12.57 1.38
C VAL A 246 2.20 14.02 1.43
N GLY A 247 1.79 14.60 0.30
CA GLY A 247 1.23 15.95 0.24
C GLY A 247 -0.01 16.11 1.12
N ILE A 248 -0.90 15.11 1.13
CA ILE A 248 -2.07 15.09 2.03
C ILE A 248 -1.65 15.02 3.48
N GLY A 249 -0.67 14.18 3.81
CA GLY A 249 -0.16 14.07 5.18
C GLY A 249 0.40 15.39 5.68
N ILE A 250 1.24 16.06 4.89
CA ILE A 250 1.80 17.38 5.25
C ILE A 250 0.68 18.43 5.40
N LEU A 251 -0.30 18.45 4.48
CA LEU A 251 -1.44 19.36 4.59
C LEU A 251 -2.25 19.11 5.87
N PHE A 252 -2.44 17.84 6.22
CA PHE A 252 -3.15 17.44 7.42
C PHE A 252 -2.41 17.84 8.70
N GLU A 253 -1.10 17.58 8.80
CA GLU A 253 -0.25 18.03 9.93
C GLU A 253 -0.23 19.55 10.06
N SER A 254 -0.19 20.29 8.94
CA SER A 254 -0.13 21.76 8.96
C SER A 254 -1.31 22.40 9.72
N GLN A 255 -2.46 21.71 9.79
CA GLN A 255 -3.61 22.16 10.55
C GLN A 255 -3.38 22.24 12.06
N PHE A 256 -2.53 21.34 12.59
CA PHE A 256 -2.25 21.25 14.02
C PHE A 256 -1.21 22.29 14.44
N VAL A 257 -0.33 22.69 13.52
CA VAL A 257 0.72 23.68 13.76
C VAL A 257 0.20 25.12 13.65
N HIS A 258 -0.70 25.43 12.72
CA HIS A 258 -1.29 26.78 12.57
C HIS A 258 -2.53 26.96 13.48
N THR A 259 -2.31 26.86 14.79
CA THR A 259 -3.33 26.90 15.86
C THR A 259 -4.18 28.19 15.93
N GLY A 260 -3.84 29.25 15.17
CA GLY A 260 -4.44 30.58 15.33
C GLY A 260 -5.47 31.05 14.30
N LEU A 261 -5.56 30.44 13.10
CA LEU A 261 -6.29 31.03 11.95
C LEU A 261 -7.67 30.42 11.67
N PHE A 262 -7.91 29.18 12.07
CA PHE A 262 -9.19 28.49 11.85
C PHE A 262 -9.77 28.04 13.20
N GLY A 263 -11.00 28.44 13.50
CA GLY A 263 -11.73 27.91 14.66
C GLY A 263 -11.94 26.40 14.55
N VAL A 264 -12.40 25.76 15.63
CA VAL A 264 -12.60 24.29 15.74
C VAL A 264 -13.38 23.70 14.55
N VAL A 265 -14.38 24.44 14.05
CA VAL A 265 -15.20 24.06 12.89
C VAL A 265 -14.39 24.03 11.58
N GLY A 266 -13.48 24.99 11.38
CA GLY A 266 -12.62 25.03 10.18
C GLY A 266 -11.61 23.89 10.14
N ARG A 267 -11.08 23.51 11.31
CA ARG A 267 -10.17 22.37 11.44
C ARG A 267 -10.86 21.05 11.08
N LEU A 268 -12.06 20.81 11.63
CA LEU A 268 -12.87 19.64 11.30
C LEU A 268 -13.21 19.59 9.80
N GLY A 269 -13.60 20.73 9.21
CA GLY A 269 -13.93 20.82 7.79
C GLY A 269 -12.77 20.46 6.87
N PHE A 270 -11.56 20.96 7.16
CA PHE A 270 -10.39 20.65 6.34
C PHE A 270 -9.83 19.25 6.61
N GLY A 271 -9.92 18.73 7.84
CA GLY A 271 -9.58 17.31 8.11
C GLY A 271 -10.49 16.36 7.33
N PHE A 272 -11.79 16.66 7.27
CA PHE A 272 -12.73 15.95 6.41
C PHE A 272 -12.36 16.07 4.93
N LEU A 273 -11.94 17.25 4.46
CA LEU A 273 -11.47 17.45 3.08
C LEU A 273 -10.23 16.60 2.74
N CYS A 274 -9.25 16.54 3.66
CA CYS A 274 -8.08 15.67 3.51
C CYS A 274 -8.50 14.20 3.42
N LEU A 275 -9.41 13.76 4.28
CA LEU A 275 -9.96 12.42 4.25
C LEU A 275 -10.71 12.13 2.94
N LEU A 276 -11.49 13.08 2.43
CA LEU A 276 -12.17 12.96 1.14
C LEU A 276 -11.17 12.74 0.00
N PHE A 277 -10.12 13.55 -0.04
CA PHE A 277 -9.11 13.47 -1.09
C PHE A 277 -8.27 12.19 -0.96
N LEU A 278 -7.95 11.77 0.27
CA LEU A 278 -7.16 10.57 0.53
C LEU A 278 -7.85 9.29 0.06
N PHE A 279 -9.14 9.10 0.37
CA PHE A 279 -9.83 7.89 -0.10
C PHE A 279 -9.94 7.88 -1.62
N MET A 280 -10.08 9.05 -2.27
CA MET A 280 -10.10 9.15 -3.73
C MET A 280 -8.75 8.72 -4.32
N VAL A 281 -7.64 9.14 -3.69
CA VAL A 281 -6.28 8.72 -4.08
C VAL A 281 -6.12 7.20 -3.91
N PHE A 282 -6.58 6.61 -2.80
CA PHE A 282 -6.54 5.16 -2.61
C PHE A 282 -7.37 4.41 -3.65
N LEU A 283 -8.63 4.80 -3.85
CA LEU A 283 -9.52 4.18 -4.85
C LEU A 283 -8.90 4.23 -6.24
N PHE A 284 -8.42 5.42 -6.63
CA PHE A 284 -7.80 5.62 -7.93
C PHE A 284 -6.50 4.81 -8.07
N GLY A 285 -5.70 4.74 -7.01
CA GLY A 285 -4.49 3.92 -6.96
C GLY A 285 -4.76 2.43 -7.18
N PHE A 286 -5.75 1.86 -6.47
CA PHE A 286 -6.14 0.46 -6.63
C PHE A 286 -6.63 0.16 -8.05
N VAL A 287 -7.46 1.04 -8.64
CA VAL A 287 -7.97 0.86 -10.00
C VAL A 287 -6.83 0.98 -11.02
N ILE A 288 -5.94 1.98 -10.90
CA ILE A 288 -4.80 2.11 -11.82
C ILE A 288 -3.89 0.88 -11.74
N GLN A 289 -3.55 0.40 -10.54
CA GLN A 289 -2.70 -0.79 -10.42
C GLN A 289 -3.34 -2.01 -11.09
N THR A 290 -4.66 -2.16 -11.00
CA THR A 290 -5.41 -3.21 -11.70
C THR A 290 -5.33 -3.04 -13.22
N VAL A 291 -5.48 -1.81 -13.74
CA VAL A 291 -5.31 -1.54 -15.18
C VAL A 291 -3.87 -1.80 -15.63
N ILE A 292 -2.87 -1.43 -14.84
CA ILE A 292 -1.46 -1.73 -15.12
C ILE A 292 -1.24 -3.25 -15.20
N TYR A 293 -1.85 -4.03 -14.31
CA TYR A 293 -1.80 -5.49 -14.39
C TYR A 293 -2.32 -5.99 -15.75
N PHE A 294 -3.50 -5.53 -16.19
CA PHE A 294 -4.06 -5.93 -17.48
C PHE A 294 -3.19 -5.49 -18.66
N VAL A 295 -2.61 -4.28 -18.60
CA VAL A 295 -1.69 -3.76 -19.61
C VAL A 295 -0.41 -4.60 -19.68
N CYS A 296 0.17 -4.98 -18.54
CA CYS A 296 1.36 -5.83 -18.49
C CYS A 296 1.06 -7.24 -19.00
N LYS A 297 -0.10 -7.81 -18.65
CA LYS A 297 -0.50 -9.14 -19.11
C LYS A 297 -0.74 -9.18 -20.63
N SER A 298 -1.42 -8.16 -21.16
CA SER A 298 -1.62 -7.97 -22.61
C SER A 298 -0.28 -7.80 -23.36
N TYR A 299 0.68 -7.06 -22.79
CA TYR A 299 2.01 -6.87 -23.40
C TYR A 299 2.82 -8.17 -23.58
N HIS A 300 2.69 -9.12 -22.65
CA HIS A 300 3.35 -10.43 -22.74
C HIS A 300 2.56 -11.44 -23.59
N HIS A 301 1.47 -11.02 -24.23
CA HIS A 301 0.57 -11.88 -25.02
C HIS A 301 0.04 -13.08 -24.20
N GLU A 302 -0.01 -12.94 -22.87
CA GLU A 302 -0.74 -13.90 -22.03
C GLU A 302 -2.23 -13.66 -22.26
N ASN A 303 -2.92 -14.59 -22.92
CA ASN A 303 -4.36 -14.48 -23.13
C ASN A 303 -5.07 -14.26 -21.79
N ILE A 304 -5.79 -13.15 -21.70
CA ILE A 304 -6.73 -12.92 -20.61
C ILE A 304 -8.03 -13.54 -21.08
N ASP A 305 -8.07 -14.87 -21.05
CA ASP A 305 -9.25 -15.57 -21.51
C ASP A 305 -10.39 -15.17 -20.55
N LYS A 306 -11.33 -14.35 -21.04
CA LYS A 306 -12.43 -13.83 -20.23
C LYS A 306 -13.23 -14.98 -19.61
N SER A 307 -13.25 -16.13 -20.29
CA SER A 307 -13.75 -17.42 -19.80
C SER A 307 -12.97 -17.87 -18.57
N SER A 308 -11.63 -17.99 -18.63
CA SER A 308 -10.82 -18.41 -17.47
C SER A 308 -10.96 -17.50 -16.25
N LEU A 309 -11.07 -16.18 -16.48
CA LEU A 309 -11.30 -15.22 -15.41
C LEU A 309 -12.73 -15.34 -14.86
N SER A 310 -13.70 -15.50 -15.76
CA SER A 310 -15.11 -15.74 -15.42
C SER A 310 -15.29 -17.03 -14.62
N ASP A 311 -14.69 -18.14 -15.05
CA ASP A 311 -14.71 -19.44 -14.39
C ASP A 311 -14.06 -19.35 -13.00
N HIS A 312 -12.94 -18.65 -12.88
CA HIS A 312 -12.29 -18.43 -11.59
C HIS A 312 -13.17 -17.56 -10.66
N LEU A 313 -13.86 -16.55 -11.20
CA LEU A 313 -14.86 -15.78 -10.46
C LEU A 313 -16.11 -16.59 -10.11
N GLU A 314 -16.49 -17.55 -10.95
CA GLU A 314 -17.63 -18.46 -10.77
C GLU A 314 -17.37 -19.50 -9.71
N VAL A 315 -16.16 -20.06 -9.65
CA VAL A 315 -15.71 -20.91 -8.54
C VAL A 315 -15.87 -20.17 -7.20
N TYR A 316 -15.52 -18.88 -7.15
CA TYR A 316 -15.76 -18.08 -5.95
C TYR A 316 -17.25 -17.84 -5.67
N LEU A 317 -18.14 -17.84 -6.67
CA LEU A 317 -19.57 -17.62 -6.50
C LEU A 317 -20.31 -18.91 -6.09
N ASP A 318 -20.05 -20.01 -6.78
CA ASP A 318 -20.69 -21.32 -6.54
C ASP A 318 -20.33 -21.88 -5.17
N GLU A 319 -19.08 -21.70 -4.73
CA GLU A 319 -18.67 -22.10 -3.39
C GLU A 319 -19.27 -21.20 -2.28
N ASN A 320 -19.89 -20.08 -2.66
CA ASN A 320 -20.53 -19.10 -1.78
C ASN A 320 -22.07 -19.12 -1.85
N VAL A 321 -22.68 -19.89 -2.76
CA VAL A 321 -24.10 -20.22 -2.69
C VAL A 321 -24.22 -21.38 -1.69
N PRO A 322 -24.77 -21.16 -0.48
CA PRO A 322 -25.13 -22.29 0.36
C PRO A 322 -26.14 -23.11 -0.43
N LEU A 323 -25.97 -24.42 -0.49
CA LEU A 323 -26.95 -25.41 -0.96
C LEU A 323 -28.32 -25.15 -0.31
N THR A 324 -29.07 -24.20 -0.84
CA THR A 324 -30.42 -23.85 -0.39
C THR A 324 -31.37 -24.50 -1.38
N ALA A 325 -31.34 -25.82 -1.41
CA ALA A 325 -32.36 -26.68 -2.00
C ALA A 325 -31.99 -28.14 -1.73
N LYS A 326 -32.37 -28.66 -0.57
CA LYS A 326 -33.10 -29.92 -0.59
C LYS A 326 -34.53 -29.59 -0.22
N ASP A 327 -35.31 -29.42 -1.28
CA ASP A 327 -36.76 -29.52 -1.24
C ASP A 327 -37.14 -30.82 -0.52
N VAL A 328 -37.50 -30.69 0.76
CA VAL A 328 -38.40 -31.63 1.40
C VAL A 328 -39.79 -31.07 1.14
N GLN A 329 -40.42 -31.57 0.09
CA GLN A 329 -41.87 -31.49 -0.09
C GLN A 329 -42.45 -32.91 0.09
N PRO A 330 -43.74 -32.99 0.47
CA PRO A 330 -44.19 -33.45 1.80
C PRO A 330 -44.36 -34.96 1.98
#